data_AF-A0A290RZ28-F1
#
_entry.id   AF-A0A290RZ28-F1
#
_cell.length_a   1.000
_cell.length_b   1.000
_cell.length_c   1.000
_cell.angle_alpha   90.00
_cell.angle_beta   90.00
_cell.angle_gamma   90.00
#
_symmetry.space_group_name_H-M   'P 1'
#
loop_
_entity.id
_entity.type
_entity.pdbx_description
1 polymer ?
#
loop_
_entity_poly.entity_id
_entity_poly.type
_entity_poly.pdbx_seq_one_letter_code
_entity_poly.pdbx_strand_id
1 'polypeptide(L)'
;MLVKIPELLTKEEVAYCHEVLLKAQWADGSITAGHQSTKAKNNLQLPENSPECQELGDIIMAALARSNLFMSAALPAKIFPPLFNCYQGGQSFGVHVDNAIRQVPGTPVKIRTDVSMTLFINDPEDYEGGELVIEDTYGSHSVKLPAGSMVLYPSTSLHRVMPVTSGRRLASFFWLQSMVNSDEKRGLLFDLDMSIQSLRSKVEDSPEIIQLTGVYHNLLRQWAQT
;
A
#
# COMPACT_ATOMS: atom_id res chain seq x y z
N MET A 1 -8.30 -8.04 4.78
CA MET A 1 -7.50 -7.65 5.95
C MET A 1 -6.96 -6.25 5.71
N LEU A 2 -7.15 -5.33 6.68
CA LEU A 2 -6.56 -3.99 6.65
C LEU A 2 -5.37 -3.97 7.63
N VAL A 3 -4.16 -3.74 7.14
CA VAL A 3 -2.94 -3.77 7.95
C VAL A 3 -2.22 -2.43 7.88
N LYS A 4 -1.75 -1.93 9.02
CA LYS A 4 -0.90 -0.74 9.10
C LYS A 4 0.55 -1.18 9.28
N ILE A 5 1.45 -0.62 8.50
CA ILE A 5 2.90 -0.82 8.60
C ILE A 5 3.50 0.51 9.06
N PRO A 6 3.76 0.69 10.37
CA PRO A 6 4.36 1.91 10.88
C PRO A 6 5.82 2.01 10.43
N GLU A 7 6.32 3.23 10.25
CA GLU A 7 7.75 3.52 10.08
C GLU A 7 8.42 2.67 8.98
N LEU A 8 7.73 2.44 7.86
CA LEU A 8 8.28 1.71 6.71
C LEU A 8 9.47 2.47 6.13
N LEU A 9 9.31 3.78 5.95
CA LEU A 9 10.39 4.69 5.63
C LEU A 9 11.02 5.22 6.90
N THR A 10 12.35 5.39 6.90
CA THR A 10 13.05 6.13 7.95
C THR A 10 12.71 7.62 7.87
N LYS A 11 12.98 8.37 8.94
CA LYS A 11 12.73 9.83 8.96
C LYS A 11 13.51 10.55 7.86
N GLU A 12 14.72 10.09 7.55
CA GLU A 12 15.57 10.63 6.49
C GLU A 12 15.00 10.35 5.10
N GLU A 13 14.52 9.13 4.86
CA GLU A 13 13.86 8.76 3.60
C GLU A 13 12.55 9.54 3.41
N VAL A 14 11.75 9.71 4.48
CA VAL A 14 10.54 10.55 4.48
C VAL A 14 10.89 12.00 4.11
N ALA A 15 11.86 12.60 4.79
CA ALA A 15 12.28 13.97 4.52
C ALA A 15 12.74 14.15 3.07
N TYR A 16 13.52 13.20 2.55
CA TYR A 16 13.97 13.21 1.16
C TYR A 16 12.80 13.12 0.16
N CYS A 17 11.91 12.13 0.35
CA CYS A 17 10.74 11.97 -0.51
C CYS A 17 9.88 13.23 -0.49
N HIS A 18 9.66 13.81 0.69
CA HIS A 18 8.89 15.03 0.85
C HIS A 18 9.52 16.21 0.09
N GLU A 19 10.83 16.45 0.24
CA GLU A 19 11.52 17.53 -0.46
C GLU A 19 11.47 17.40 -1.98
N VAL A 20 11.64 16.19 -2.52
CA VAL A 20 11.54 15.92 -3.95
C VAL A 20 10.12 16.20 -4.45
N LEU A 21 9.10 15.67 -3.75
CA LEU A 21 7.70 15.85 -4.12
C LEU A 21 7.21 17.31 -4.03
N LEU A 22 7.78 18.12 -3.13
CA LEU A 22 7.45 19.55 -3.05
C LEU A 22 7.92 20.33 -4.28
N LYS A 23 9.00 19.89 -4.93
CA LYS A 23 9.60 20.53 -6.11
C LYS A 23 9.13 19.91 -7.43
N ALA A 24 8.44 18.78 -7.37
CA ALA A 24 8.06 18.00 -8.52
C ALA A 24 7.05 18.71 -9.43
N GLN A 25 7.11 18.41 -10.73
CA GLN A 25 6.16 18.89 -11.72
C GLN A 25 4.94 17.96 -11.77
N TRP A 26 3.89 18.36 -11.08
CA TRP A 26 2.64 17.63 -11.00
C TRP A 26 1.80 17.77 -12.29
N ALA A 27 1.18 16.67 -12.71
CA ALA A 27 0.20 16.61 -13.80
C ALA A 27 -1.20 16.30 -13.27
N ASP A 28 -2.22 16.48 -14.11
CA ASP A 28 -3.60 16.07 -13.81
C ASP A 28 -3.66 14.54 -13.61
N GLY A 29 -4.17 14.11 -12.46
CA GLY A 29 -4.18 12.71 -12.07
C GLY A 29 -5.26 11.86 -12.73
N SER A 30 -6.15 12.44 -13.53
CA SER A 30 -7.18 11.71 -14.30
C SER A 30 -6.56 10.71 -15.30
N ILE A 31 -5.30 10.93 -15.70
CA ILE A 31 -4.57 10.14 -16.71
C ILE A 31 -4.30 8.68 -16.24
N THR A 32 -4.11 8.43 -14.95
CA THR A 32 -3.77 7.07 -14.45
C THR A 32 -4.98 6.27 -13.95
N ALA A 33 -6.17 6.89 -13.96
CA ALA A 33 -7.38 6.27 -13.45
C ALA A 33 -7.96 5.22 -14.41
N GLY A 34 -8.53 4.15 -13.86
CA GLY A 34 -9.35 3.22 -14.65
C GLY A 34 -10.60 3.90 -15.18
N HIS A 35 -11.23 3.34 -16.21
CA HIS A 35 -12.32 3.97 -16.96
C HIS A 35 -13.49 4.47 -16.09
N GLN A 36 -13.84 3.77 -15.01
CA GLN A 36 -14.84 4.22 -14.03
C GLN A 36 -14.28 5.29 -13.08
N SER A 37 -13.06 5.10 -12.58
CA SER A 37 -12.45 5.96 -11.57
C SER A 37 -12.05 7.35 -12.10
N THR A 38 -11.81 7.50 -13.42
CA THR A 38 -11.50 8.79 -14.05
C THR A 38 -12.60 9.84 -13.80
N LYS A 39 -13.88 9.43 -13.71
CA LYS A 39 -15.01 10.36 -13.51
C LYS A 39 -15.09 10.93 -12.10
N ALA A 40 -14.46 10.27 -11.12
CA ALA A 40 -14.53 10.62 -9.70
C ALA A 40 -13.21 11.17 -9.15
N LYS A 41 -12.16 11.21 -9.97
CA LYS A 41 -10.81 11.57 -9.54
C LYS A 41 -10.50 13.02 -9.87
N ASN A 42 -10.23 13.81 -8.83
CA ASN A 42 -9.75 15.17 -8.95
C ASN A 42 -8.53 15.33 -8.04
N ASN A 43 -7.34 15.08 -8.58
CA ASN A 43 -6.08 15.19 -7.86
C ASN A 43 -4.92 15.47 -8.83
N LEU A 44 -3.74 15.61 -8.25
CA LEU A 44 -2.48 15.73 -8.96
C LEU A 44 -1.68 14.43 -8.87
N GLN A 45 -0.89 14.13 -9.89
CA GLN A 45 0.02 12.99 -9.90
C GLN A 45 1.36 13.31 -10.55
N LEU A 46 2.38 12.64 -10.05
CA LEU A 46 3.69 12.67 -10.68
C LEU A 46 3.63 11.84 -11.97
N PRO A 47 4.15 12.35 -13.10
CA PRO A 47 4.18 11.56 -14.34
C PRO A 47 4.96 10.26 -14.13
N GLU A 48 4.39 9.13 -14.57
CA GLU A 48 4.94 7.79 -14.32
C GLU A 48 6.35 7.58 -14.88
N ASN A 49 6.71 8.34 -15.93
CA ASN A 49 8.01 8.30 -16.58
C ASN A 49 8.99 9.38 -16.08
N SER A 50 8.64 10.13 -15.04
CA SER A 50 9.53 11.16 -14.50
C SER A 50 10.70 10.53 -13.72
N PRO A 51 11.90 11.13 -13.75
CA PRO A 51 13.04 10.65 -12.96
C PRO A 51 12.72 10.54 -11.47
N GLU A 52 11.98 11.51 -10.93
CA GLU A 52 11.58 11.53 -9.53
C GLU A 52 10.64 10.36 -9.19
N CYS A 53 9.74 9.98 -10.10
CA CYS A 53 8.84 8.85 -9.87
C CYS A 53 9.60 7.53 -9.77
N GLN A 54 10.62 7.36 -10.60
CA GLN A 54 11.49 6.17 -10.59
C GLN A 54 12.34 6.14 -9.32
N GLU A 55 13.02 7.25 -9.02
CA GLU A 55 13.90 7.38 -7.86
C GLU A 55 13.17 7.12 -6.54
N LEU A 56 12.03 7.81 -6.32
CA LEU A 56 11.25 7.61 -5.10
C LEU A 56 10.61 6.22 -5.06
N GLY A 57 10.27 5.65 -6.22
CA GLY A 57 9.81 4.28 -6.35
C GLY A 57 10.85 3.28 -5.85
N ASP A 58 12.11 3.44 -6.24
CA ASP A 58 13.22 2.57 -5.82
C ASP A 58 13.44 2.61 -4.30
N ILE A 59 13.33 3.78 -3.68
CA ILE A 59 13.39 3.93 -2.21
C ILE A 59 12.29 3.12 -1.54
N ILE A 60 11.04 3.23 -2.03
CA ILE A 60 9.90 2.49 -1.49
C ILE A 60 10.10 0.98 -1.68
N MET A 61 10.57 0.54 -2.84
CA MET A 61 10.82 -0.88 -3.12
C MET A 61 11.90 -1.45 -2.20
N ALA A 62 12.98 -0.71 -1.93
CA ALA A 62 14.00 -1.08 -0.97
C ALA A 62 13.44 -1.15 0.46
N ALA A 63 12.53 -0.24 0.82
CA ALA A 63 11.87 -0.23 2.12
C ALA A 63 10.93 -1.41 2.36
N LEU A 64 10.17 -1.78 1.34
CA LEU A 64 9.33 -2.97 1.36
C LEU A 64 10.18 -4.24 1.53
N ALA A 65 11.31 -4.34 0.83
CA ALA A 65 12.17 -5.50 0.85
C ALA A 65 12.74 -5.83 2.24
N ARG A 66 12.94 -4.81 3.10
CA ARG A 66 13.45 -4.96 4.47
C ARG A 66 12.37 -5.07 5.55
N SER A 67 11.09 -4.94 5.21
CA SER A 67 10.00 -4.98 6.19
C SER A 67 9.43 -6.39 6.35
N ASN A 68 9.79 -7.06 7.45
CA ASN A 68 9.23 -8.38 7.78
C ASN A 68 7.71 -8.36 7.93
N LEU A 69 7.16 -7.28 8.51
CA LEU A 69 5.72 -7.10 8.65
C LEU A 69 5.02 -7.01 7.29
N PHE A 70 5.61 -6.28 6.34
CA PHE A 70 5.12 -6.24 4.96
C PHE A 70 5.15 -7.61 4.30
N MET A 71 6.29 -8.31 4.40
CA MET A 71 6.47 -9.63 3.78
C MET A 71 5.42 -10.62 4.29
N SER A 72 5.16 -10.64 5.60
CA SER A 72 4.18 -11.51 6.23
C SER A 72 2.74 -11.14 5.86
N ALA A 73 2.39 -9.86 5.92
CA ALA A 73 1.02 -9.39 5.66
C ALA A 73 0.62 -9.51 4.19
N ALA A 74 1.57 -9.27 3.27
CA ALA A 74 1.29 -9.08 1.86
C ALA A 74 1.67 -10.29 0.99
N LEU A 75 2.69 -11.07 1.39
CA LEU A 75 3.22 -12.22 0.66
C LEU A 75 3.47 -11.90 -0.83
N PRO A 76 4.36 -10.95 -1.15
CA PRO A 76 4.41 -10.33 -2.48
C PRO A 76 4.90 -11.29 -3.57
N ALA A 77 4.20 -11.33 -4.72
CA ALA A 77 4.67 -11.99 -5.94
C ALA A 77 5.09 -10.98 -7.02
N LYS A 78 4.25 -9.97 -7.31
CA LYS A 78 4.55 -8.88 -8.25
C LYS A 78 3.99 -7.57 -7.73
N ILE A 79 4.82 -6.53 -7.69
CA ILE A 79 4.43 -5.18 -7.26
C ILE A 79 4.24 -4.30 -8.49
N PHE A 80 3.11 -3.59 -8.56
CA PHE A 80 2.94 -2.47 -9.49
C PHE A 80 3.88 -1.34 -9.06
N PRO A 81 4.64 -0.72 -9.98
CA PRO A 81 5.54 0.38 -9.62
C PRO A 81 4.84 1.45 -8.77
N PRO A 82 5.47 1.94 -7.68
CA PRO A 82 4.93 3.02 -6.87
C PRO A 82 4.55 4.23 -7.71
N LEU A 83 3.32 4.73 -7.54
CA LEU A 83 2.85 5.98 -8.12
C LEU A 83 2.70 7.02 -7.03
N PHE A 84 2.73 8.31 -7.38
CA PHE A 84 2.67 9.40 -6.41
C PHE A 84 1.51 10.32 -6.70
N ASN A 85 0.80 10.74 -5.66
CA ASN A 85 -0.32 11.66 -5.76
C ASN A 85 -0.23 12.81 -4.76
N CYS A 86 -0.88 13.91 -5.12
CA CYS A 86 -1.06 15.09 -4.29
C CYS A 86 -2.55 15.49 -4.32
N TYR A 87 -3.11 15.76 -3.16
CA TYR A 87 -4.45 16.33 -2.99
C TYR A 87 -4.34 17.64 -2.23
N GLN A 88 -4.89 18.72 -2.79
CA GLN A 88 -4.92 20.06 -2.18
C GLN A 88 -6.10 20.88 -2.72
N GLY A 89 -6.50 21.95 -2.03
CA GLY A 89 -7.49 22.92 -2.55
C GLY A 89 -8.86 22.32 -2.88
N GLY A 90 -9.35 21.39 -2.06
CA GLY A 90 -10.63 20.69 -2.24
C GLY A 90 -10.57 19.45 -3.12
N GLN A 91 -9.40 19.10 -3.66
CA GLN A 91 -9.18 17.86 -4.41
C GLN A 91 -9.53 16.62 -3.59
N SER A 92 -10.08 15.62 -4.27
CA SER A 92 -10.60 14.38 -3.67
C SER A 92 -10.62 13.25 -4.70
N PHE A 93 -10.90 12.04 -4.22
CA PHE A 93 -11.18 10.90 -5.09
C PHE A 93 -12.43 10.22 -4.59
N GLY A 94 -13.53 10.31 -5.36
CA GLY A 94 -14.81 9.72 -4.99
C GLY A 94 -14.77 8.19 -4.86
N VAL A 95 -15.89 7.62 -4.41
CA VAL A 95 -16.02 6.19 -4.16
C VAL A 95 -15.76 5.39 -5.43
N HIS A 96 -14.84 4.43 -5.35
CA HIS A 96 -14.52 3.52 -6.43
C HIS A 96 -13.97 2.19 -5.89
N VAL A 97 -13.85 1.23 -6.80
CA VAL A 97 -13.10 -0.01 -6.61
C VAL A 97 -11.97 -0.04 -7.63
N ASP A 98 -10.85 -0.67 -7.29
CA ASP A 98 -9.73 -0.80 -8.21
C ASP A 98 -9.99 -1.83 -9.30
N ASN A 99 -9.40 -1.62 -10.48
CA ASN A 99 -9.43 -2.62 -11.54
C ASN A 99 -8.71 -3.89 -11.08
N ALA A 100 -9.38 -5.04 -11.21
CA ALA A 100 -8.85 -6.35 -10.81
C ALA A 100 -7.54 -6.75 -11.54
N ILE A 101 -7.33 -6.25 -12.77
CA ILE A 101 -6.14 -6.49 -13.56
C ILE A 101 -5.57 -5.14 -14.02
N ARG A 102 -4.28 -4.92 -13.78
CA ARG A 102 -3.55 -3.75 -14.31
C ARG A 102 -2.36 -4.20 -15.14
N GLN A 103 -2.12 -3.50 -16.25
CA GLN A 103 -0.91 -3.68 -17.06
C GLN A 103 0.17 -2.72 -16.55
N VAL A 104 1.38 -3.23 -16.34
CA VAL A 104 2.53 -2.40 -15.95
C VAL A 104 2.98 -1.58 -17.18
N PRO A 105 2.99 -0.24 -17.10
CA PRO A 105 3.36 0.64 -18.20
C PRO A 105 4.69 0.25 -18.84
N GLY A 106 4.76 0.34 -20.17
CA GLY A 106 5.97 0.01 -20.93
C GLY A 106 6.33 -1.48 -20.98
N THR A 107 5.51 -2.38 -20.43
CA THR A 107 5.79 -3.83 -20.41
C THR A 107 4.57 -4.67 -20.82
N PRO A 108 4.76 -5.94 -21.22
CA PRO A 108 3.65 -6.88 -21.40
C PRO A 108 3.11 -7.45 -20.08
N VAL A 109 3.69 -7.07 -18.92
CA VAL A 109 3.33 -7.64 -17.62
C VAL A 109 1.97 -7.15 -17.19
N LYS A 110 1.11 -8.10 -16.81
CA LYS A 110 -0.16 -7.83 -16.11
C LYS A 110 -0.06 -8.36 -14.69
N ILE A 111 -0.66 -7.63 -13.77
CA ILE A 111 -0.79 -8.03 -12.37
C ILE A 111 -2.27 -8.14 -12.00
N ARG A 112 -2.59 -9.10 -11.15
CA ARG A 112 -3.84 -9.15 -10.40
C ARG A 112 -3.70 -8.28 -9.16
N THR A 113 -4.61 -7.34 -8.96
CA THR A 113 -4.56 -6.41 -7.82
C THR A 113 -5.19 -7.03 -6.58
N ASP A 114 -4.43 -7.85 -5.86
CA ASP A 114 -4.92 -8.49 -4.64
C ASP A 114 -4.96 -7.53 -3.45
N VAL A 115 -3.95 -6.67 -3.34
CA VAL A 115 -3.78 -5.70 -2.24
C VAL A 115 -3.46 -4.31 -2.81
N SER A 116 -4.20 -3.31 -2.35
CA SER A 116 -3.91 -1.89 -2.56
C SER A 116 -3.10 -1.37 -1.38
N MET A 117 -2.14 -0.48 -1.68
CA MET A 117 -1.22 0.09 -0.71
C MET A 117 -1.22 1.60 -0.80
N THR A 118 -1.11 2.25 0.35
CA THR A 118 -0.91 3.71 0.44
C THR A 118 0.12 4.01 1.49
N LEU A 119 1.22 4.62 1.08
CA LEU A 119 2.30 5.14 1.92
C LEU A 119 2.12 6.65 2.08
N PHE A 120 2.04 7.12 3.31
CA PHE A 120 1.88 8.53 3.63
C PHE A 120 3.26 9.21 3.66
N ILE A 121 3.43 10.35 2.96
CA ILE A 121 4.73 11.03 2.83
C ILE A 121 4.83 12.28 3.71
N ASN A 122 3.70 12.81 4.18
CA ASN A 122 3.65 13.92 5.14
C ASN A 122 2.65 13.63 6.27
N ASP A 123 2.83 14.33 7.38
CA ASP A 123 2.12 14.04 8.61
C ASP A 123 0.64 14.45 8.52
N PRO A 124 -0.25 13.74 9.24
CA PRO A 124 -1.69 14.00 9.17
C PRO A 124 -2.07 15.41 9.66
N GLU A 125 -1.22 16.07 10.45
CA GLU A 125 -1.38 17.44 10.94
C GLU A 125 -1.08 18.51 9.87
N ASP A 126 -0.36 18.15 8.79
CA ASP A 126 0.03 19.08 7.72
C ASP A 126 -1.12 19.39 6.74
N TYR A 127 -2.27 18.71 6.88
CA TYR A 127 -3.44 18.90 6.02
C TYR A 127 -4.75 18.58 6.72
N GLU A 128 -5.80 19.30 6.34
CA GLU A 128 -7.17 19.08 6.80
C GLU A 128 -7.95 18.24 5.80
N GLY A 129 -8.74 17.27 6.30
CA GLY A 129 -9.40 16.26 5.49
C GLY A 129 -8.41 15.24 4.91
N GLY A 130 -8.65 14.76 3.69
CA GLY A 130 -7.75 13.83 3.01
C GLY A 130 -7.72 12.40 3.57
N GLU A 131 -8.68 12.04 4.43
CA GLU A 131 -8.80 10.68 4.95
C GLU A 131 -9.03 9.69 3.82
N LEU A 132 -8.27 8.58 3.84
CA LEU A 132 -8.57 7.42 3.03
C LEU A 132 -9.66 6.62 3.74
N VAL A 133 -10.86 6.62 3.17
CA VAL A 133 -12.01 5.90 3.70
C VAL A 133 -12.16 4.60 2.93
N ILE A 134 -12.10 3.47 3.62
CA ILE A 134 -12.18 2.12 3.07
C ILE A 134 -13.42 1.45 3.65
N GLU A 135 -14.29 0.93 2.80
CA GLU A 135 -15.52 0.23 3.16
C GLU A 135 -15.32 -1.27 3.02
N ASP A 136 -15.71 -2.01 4.06
CA ASP A 136 -15.74 -3.46 4.08
C ASP A 136 -17.14 -3.98 4.48
N THR A 137 -17.28 -5.29 4.64
CA THR A 137 -18.55 -5.94 5.01
C THR A 137 -19.11 -5.46 6.35
N TYR A 138 -18.26 -4.95 7.25
CA TYR A 138 -18.59 -4.62 8.64
C TYR A 138 -18.64 -3.11 8.90
N GLY A 139 -18.27 -2.27 7.95
CA GLY A 139 -18.42 -0.83 8.04
C GLY A 139 -17.40 -0.06 7.22
N SER A 140 -17.07 1.13 7.73
CA SER A 140 -16.16 2.06 7.06
C SER A 140 -15.02 2.43 8.01
N HIS A 141 -13.80 2.39 7.49
CA HIS A 141 -12.56 2.68 8.20
C HIS A 141 -11.92 3.92 7.62
N SER A 142 -11.67 4.92 8.47
CA SER A 142 -10.99 6.15 8.09
C SER A 142 -9.50 6.06 8.45
N VAL A 143 -8.62 6.32 7.48
CA VAL A 143 -7.18 6.16 7.62
C VAL A 143 -6.43 7.45 7.27
N LYS A 144 -5.71 7.97 8.25
CA LYS A 144 -4.68 9.02 8.17
C LYS A 144 -3.54 8.58 9.07
N LEU A 145 -2.36 8.29 8.50
CA LEU A 145 -1.21 7.76 9.25
C LEU A 145 -0.06 8.76 9.27
N PRO A 146 0.83 8.69 10.28
CA PRO A 146 2.09 9.45 10.29
C PRO A 146 2.92 9.23 9.04
N ALA A 147 3.74 10.22 8.69
CA ALA A 147 4.63 10.14 7.54
C ALA A 147 5.56 8.91 7.64
N GLY A 148 5.79 8.25 6.50
CA GLY A 148 6.56 7.01 6.42
C GLY A 148 5.80 5.74 6.79
N SER A 149 4.54 5.86 7.25
CA SER A 149 3.69 4.71 7.54
C SER A 149 2.82 4.33 6.33
N MET A 150 2.49 3.05 6.20
CA MET A 150 1.70 2.50 5.10
C MET A 150 0.43 1.81 5.61
N VAL A 151 -0.63 1.83 4.80
CA VAL A 151 -1.79 0.95 4.95
C VAL A 151 -1.90 0.00 3.77
N LEU A 152 -2.20 -1.27 4.06
CA LEU A 152 -2.54 -2.32 3.11
C LEU A 152 -4.02 -2.64 3.28
N TYR A 153 -4.74 -2.81 2.18
CA TYR A 153 -6.16 -3.19 2.18
C TYR A 153 -6.53 -3.95 0.91
N PRO A 154 -7.60 -4.75 0.91
CA PRO A 154 -8.02 -5.49 -0.28
C PRO A 154 -8.43 -4.52 -1.38
N SER A 155 -7.91 -4.69 -2.60
CA SER A 155 -8.27 -3.83 -3.74
C SER A 155 -9.75 -3.97 -4.15
N THR A 156 -10.44 -5.00 -3.63
CA THR A 156 -11.88 -5.22 -3.78
C THR A 156 -12.72 -4.27 -2.94
N SER A 157 -12.13 -3.55 -1.99
CA SER A 157 -12.83 -2.66 -1.07
C SER A 157 -13.26 -1.40 -1.81
N LEU A 158 -14.51 -0.96 -1.60
CA LEU A 158 -14.92 0.38 -2.01
C LEU A 158 -14.12 1.38 -1.17
N HIS A 159 -13.56 2.39 -1.81
CA HIS A 159 -12.77 3.38 -1.10
C HIS A 159 -12.82 4.75 -1.76
N ARG A 160 -12.51 5.77 -0.97
CA ARG A 160 -12.44 7.17 -1.41
C ARG A 160 -11.39 7.93 -0.62
N VAL A 161 -10.89 9.02 -1.20
CA VAL A 161 -10.08 10.02 -0.48
C VAL A 161 -10.96 11.25 -0.27
N MET A 162 -11.18 11.59 1.00
CA MET A 162 -11.96 12.77 1.38
C MET A 162 -11.29 14.06 0.87
N PRO A 163 -12.05 15.14 0.63
CA PRO A 163 -11.47 16.41 0.19
C PRO A 163 -10.37 16.92 1.13
N VAL A 164 -9.26 17.40 0.56
CA VAL A 164 -8.23 18.12 1.32
C VAL A 164 -8.55 19.61 1.30
N THR A 165 -9.03 20.16 2.41
CA THR A 165 -9.52 21.56 2.49
C THR A 165 -8.42 22.56 2.78
N SER A 166 -7.35 22.13 3.45
CA SER A 166 -6.17 22.94 3.78
C SER A 166 -4.91 22.08 3.72
N GLY A 167 -3.77 22.69 3.41
CA GLY A 167 -2.51 21.99 3.22
C GLY A 167 -2.47 21.14 1.95
N ARG A 168 -1.57 20.15 1.92
CA ARG A 168 -1.45 19.17 0.84
C ARG A 168 -1.20 17.78 1.40
N ARG A 169 -1.93 16.79 0.90
CA ARG A 169 -1.69 15.38 1.20
C ARG A 169 -0.82 14.77 0.11
N LEU A 170 0.40 14.38 0.47
CA LEU A 170 1.34 13.69 -0.38
C LEU A 170 1.38 12.21 -0.01
N ALA A 171 1.17 11.33 -0.99
CA ALA A 171 1.23 9.89 -0.77
C ALA A 171 1.79 9.16 -1.98
N SER A 172 2.33 7.97 -1.72
CA SER A 172 2.52 6.96 -2.75
C SER A 172 1.39 5.93 -2.68
N PHE A 173 0.90 5.48 -3.82
CA PHE A 173 -0.17 4.48 -3.94
C PHE A 173 0.17 3.50 -5.06
N PHE A 174 -0.06 2.22 -4.82
CA PHE A 174 0.25 1.15 -5.78
C PHE A 174 -0.41 -0.17 -5.36
N TRP A 175 -0.21 -1.21 -6.16
CA TRP A 175 -0.88 -2.50 -6.01
C TRP A 175 0.10 -3.65 -5.95
N LEU A 176 -0.35 -4.74 -5.36
CA LEU A 176 0.39 -5.98 -5.26
C LEU A 176 -0.45 -7.16 -5.75
N GLN A 177 0.16 -8.00 -6.57
CA GLN A 177 -0.24 -9.39 -6.71
C GLN A 177 0.44 -10.19 -5.62
N SER A 178 -0.36 -10.78 -4.75
CA SER A 178 0.13 -11.66 -3.68
C SER A 178 0.36 -13.06 -4.24
N MET A 179 1.30 -13.79 -3.64
CA MET A 179 1.42 -15.24 -3.83
C MET A 179 0.11 -15.93 -3.43
N VAL A 180 -0.62 -15.39 -2.44
CA VAL A 180 -1.89 -15.95 -1.96
C VAL A 180 -3.03 -15.00 -2.32
N ASN A 181 -3.83 -15.37 -3.32
CA ASN A 181 -4.88 -14.52 -3.87
C ASN A 181 -6.04 -14.26 -2.88
N SER A 182 -6.41 -15.26 -2.08
CA SER A 182 -7.50 -15.16 -1.10
C SER A 182 -7.07 -14.33 0.11
N ASP A 183 -7.83 -13.27 0.38
CA ASP A 183 -7.61 -12.40 1.56
C ASP A 183 -7.76 -13.16 2.88
N GLU A 184 -8.73 -14.08 2.98
CA GLU A 184 -8.92 -14.93 4.15
C GLU A 184 -7.71 -15.84 4.40
N LYS A 185 -7.24 -16.56 3.37
CA LYS A 185 -6.06 -17.44 3.48
C LYS A 185 -4.80 -16.65 3.83
N ARG A 186 -4.63 -15.47 3.26
CA ARG A 186 -3.51 -14.56 3.58
C ARG A 186 -3.59 -14.06 5.02
N GLY A 187 -4.80 -13.72 5.50
CA GLY A 187 -5.02 -13.37 6.91
C GLY A 187 -4.65 -14.51 7.86
N LEU A 188 -5.05 -15.75 7.57
CA LEU A 188 -4.68 -16.92 8.38
C LEU A 188 -3.17 -17.17 8.44
N LEU A 189 -2.47 -17.00 7.31
CA LEU A 189 -1.01 -17.10 7.26
C LEU A 189 -0.34 -16.00 8.09
N PHE A 190 -0.84 -14.77 7.97
CA PHE A 190 -0.35 -13.62 8.72
C PHE A 190 -0.50 -13.83 10.23
N ASP A 191 -1.68 -14.23 10.70
CA ASP A 191 -1.95 -14.49 12.12
C ASP A 191 -1.05 -15.60 12.68
N LEU A 192 -0.82 -16.66 11.89
CA LEU A 192 0.06 -17.76 12.28
C LEU A 192 1.52 -17.30 12.40
N ASP A 193 2.03 -16.56 11.41
CA ASP A 193 3.41 -16.04 11.47
C ASP A 193 3.58 -15.05 12.64
N MET A 194 2.67 -14.10 12.82
CA MET A 194 2.72 -13.16 13.95
C MET A 194 2.70 -13.89 15.30
N SER A 195 1.91 -14.96 15.42
CA SER A 195 1.88 -15.79 16.62
C SER A 195 3.22 -16.50 16.85
N ILE A 196 3.84 -17.07 15.80
CA ILE A 196 5.16 -17.71 15.87
C ILE A 196 6.23 -16.71 16.29
N GLN A 197 6.27 -15.52 15.68
CA GLN A 197 7.24 -14.48 16.04
C GLN A 197 7.02 -13.98 17.47
N SER A 198 5.76 -13.84 17.91
CA SER A 198 5.46 -13.45 19.29
C SER A 198 5.92 -14.51 20.29
N LEU A 199 5.77 -15.80 19.99
CA LEU A 199 6.26 -16.88 20.84
C LEU A 199 7.79 -16.86 20.95
N ARG A 200 8.50 -16.75 19.82
CA ARG A 200 9.97 -16.69 19.80
C ARG A 200 10.57 -15.55 20.62
N SER A 201 9.85 -14.44 20.82
CA SER A 201 10.32 -13.33 21.66
C SER A 201 10.03 -13.52 23.16
N LYS A 202 9.20 -14.49 23.53
CA LYS A 202 8.73 -14.70 24.92
C LYS A 202 9.29 -15.97 25.57
N VAL A 203 9.61 -16.98 24.78
CA VAL A 203 10.12 -18.27 25.27
C VAL A 203 11.37 -18.66 24.50
N GLU A 204 12.19 -19.54 25.10
CA GLU A 204 13.29 -20.17 24.38
C GLU A 204 12.74 -20.98 23.19
N ASP A 205 13.55 -21.07 22.13
CA ASP A 205 13.16 -21.81 20.93
C ASP A 205 12.92 -23.28 21.27
N SER A 206 11.93 -23.88 20.62
CA SER A 206 11.41 -25.21 20.99
C SER A 206 10.99 -26.02 19.77
N PRO A 207 10.98 -27.36 19.87
CA PRO A 207 10.48 -28.23 18.80
C PRO A 207 9.06 -27.87 18.32
N GLU A 208 8.21 -27.36 19.20
CA GLU A 208 6.85 -26.93 18.89
C GLU A 208 6.83 -25.68 18.01
N ILE A 209 7.70 -24.70 18.27
CA ILE A 209 7.86 -23.50 17.41
C ILE A 209 8.35 -23.90 16.02
N ILE A 210 9.29 -24.86 15.94
CA ILE A 210 9.77 -25.41 14.67
C ILE A 210 8.61 -26.10 13.93
N GLN A 211 7.79 -26.88 14.64
CA GLN A 211 6.63 -27.55 14.06
C GLN A 211 5.60 -26.53 13.51
N LEU A 212 5.27 -25.48 14.27
CA LEU A 212 4.37 -24.41 13.81
C LEU A 212 4.94 -23.67 12.58
N THR A 213 6.25 -23.41 12.57
CA THR A 213 6.96 -22.85 11.41
C THR A 213 6.82 -23.78 10.19
N GLY A 214 6.94 -25.10 10.40
CA GLY A 214 6.69 -26.12 9.38
C GLY A 214 5.25 -26.09 8.85
N VAL A 215 4.25 -25.95 9.73
CA VAL A 215 2.84 -25.80 9.34
C VAL A 215 2.65 -24.56 8.47
N TYR A 216 3.18 -23.40 8.87
CA TYR A 216 3.13 -22.16 8.09
C TYR A 216 3.68 -22.37 6.68
N HIS A 217 4.88 -22.92 6.54
CA HIS A 217 5.49 -23.15 5.23
C HIS A 217 4.72 -24.17 4.37
N ASN A 218 4.12 -25.19 4.99
CA ASN A 218 3.28 -26.16 4.27
C ASN A 218 1.98 -25.54 3.77
N LEU A 219 1.34 -24.66 4.54
CA LEU A 219 0.15 -23.91 4.10
C LEU A 219 0.51 -22.94 2.98
N LEU A 220 1.61 -22.19 3.12
CA LEU A 220 2.09 -21.29 2.08
C LEU A 220 2.36 -22.05 0.78
N ARG A 221 3.03 -23.21 0.83
CA ARG A 221 3.29 -24.04 -0.37
C ARG A 221 2.00 -24.53 -1.03
N GLN A 222 0.95 -24.81 -0.26
CA GLN A 222 -0.35 -25.25 -0.80
C GLN A 222 -1.15 -24.11 -1.45
N TRP A 223 -0.99 -22.88 -0.98
CA TRP A 223 -1.84 -21.76 -1.39
C TRP A 223 -1.14 -20.77 -2.33
N ALA A 224 0.19 -20.81 -2.43
CA ALA A 224 0.97 -19.90 -3.25
C ALA A 224 0.77 -20.13 -4.75
N GLN A 225 0.72 -19.02 -5.50
CA GLN A 225 0.77 -18.90 -6.95
C GLN A 225 1.93 -17.98 -7.30
N THR A 226 2.99 -18.51 -7.91
CA THR A 226 4.23 -17.80 -8.23
C THR A 226 4.37 -17.56 -9.73
#